data_AF-A0A2H6NK82-F1
#
_entry.id   AF-A0A2H6NK82-F1
#
_cell.length_a   1.000
_cell.length_b   1.000
_cell.length_c   1.000
_cell.angle_alpha   90.00
_cell.angle_beta   90.00
_cell.angle_gamma   90.00
#
_symmetry.space_group_name_H-M   'P 1'
#
loop_
_entity.id
_entity.type
_entity.pdbx_description
1 polymer ?
#
loop_
_entity_poly.entity_id
_entity_poly.type
_entity_poly.pdbx_seq_one_letter_code
_entity_poly.pdbx_strand_id
1 'polypeptide(L)'
;VGDYNTARISSRIGKEYINVINMLLLTLPGTPVSYYGEEIGMEDATSGNALFLEKGPMQWDESLHAGFSEGSSTWIAVNPNYQNVNVKIQQNHPNSTLNLYRELNSLRSSELPIHRGWTCYIWNDTNVFV
;
A
#
# COMPACT_ATOMS: atom_id res chain seq x y z
N VAL A 1 -5.30 -0.77 5.90
CA VAL A 1 -4.80 -0.58 7.30
C VAL A 1 -4.78 0.89 7.71
N GLY A 2 -4.72 1.79 6.74
CA GLY A 2 -5.17 3.16 6.85
C GLY A 2 -6.54 3.37 6.23
N ASP A 3 -7.00 4.61 6.36
CA ASP A 3 -8.19 5.16 5.74
C ASP A 3 -7.92 6.61 5.28
N TYR A 4 -8.97 7.33 4.91
CA TYR A 4 -8.90 8.71 4.43
C TYR A 4 -8.66 9.78 5.52
N ASN A 5 -8.55 9.40 6.80
CA ASN A 5 -8.30 10.31 7.93
C ASN A 5 -7.02 9.95 8.69
N THR A 6 -6.35 8.85 8.33
CA THR A 6 -5.09 8.44 8.94
C THR A 6 -3.94 8.62 7.97
N ALA A 7 -2.80 9.09 8.46
CA ALA A 7 -1.54 9.10 7.71
C ALA A 7 -1.25 7.72 7.09
N ARG A 8 -0.73 7.70 5.86
CA ARG A 8 -0.42 6.46 5.13
C ARG A 8 0.57 5.60 5.89
N ILE A 9 0.47 4.27 5.73
CA ILE A 9 1.29 3.30 6.46
C ILE A 9 2.79 3.60 6.33
N SER A 10 3.22 3.88 5.10
CA SER A 10 4.61 4.20 4.74
C SER A 10 5.16 5.42 5.48
N SER A 11 4.33 6.45 5.67
CA SER A 11 4.67 7.68 6.39
C SER A 11 4.52 7.54 7.92
N ARG A 12 3.59 6.69 8.38
CA ARG A 12 3.27 6.50 9.81
C ARG A 12 4.22 5.52 10.51
N ILE A 13 4.58 4.43 9.85
CA ILE A 13 5.33 3.30 10.44
C ILE A 13 6.69 3.14 9.79
N GLY A 14 6.80 3.38 8.49
CA GLY A 14 8.05 3.25 7.72
C GLY A 14 7.86 2.46 6.43
N LYS A 15 8.78 2.65 5.48
CA LYS A 15 8.72 1.99 4.16
C LYS A 15 9.04 0.51 4.23
N GLU A 16 9.91 0.15 5.16
CA GLU A 16 10.36 -1.20 5.45
C GLU A 16 9.22 -2.12 5.92
N TYR A 17 8.16 -1.54 6.52
CA TYR A 17 7.05 -2.32 7.09
C TYR A 17 5.88 -2.56 6.14
N ILE A 18 5.88 -1.96 4.94
CA ILE A 18 4.73 -2.03 4.01
C ILE A 18 4.45 -3.49 3.62
N ASN A 19 5.50 -4.23 3.25
CA ASN A 19 5.38 -5.62 2.81
C ASN A 19 4.86 -6.54 3.91
N VAL A 20 5.37 -6.40 5.14
CA VAL A 20 4.93 -7.24 6.26
C VAL A 20 3.51 -6.88 6.71
N ILE A 21 3.11 -5.61 6.63
CA ILE A 21 1.74 -5.20 6.95
C ILE A 21 0.75 -5.72 5.89
N ASN A 22 1.11 -5.67 4.61
CA ASN A 22 0.30 -6.24 3.53
C ASN A 22 0.21 -7.77 3.65
N MET A 23 1.31 -8.43 4.03
CA MET A 23 1.32 -9.86 4.34
C MET A 23 0.34 -10.17 5.48
N LEU A 24 0.46 -9.48 6.61
CA LEU A 24 -0.43 -9.68 7.76
C LEU A 24 -1.90 -9.44 7.38
N LEU A 25 -2.21 -8.36 6.67
CA LEU A 25 -3.57 -8.03 6.25
C LEU A 25 -4.19 -9.15 5.39
N LEU A 26 -3.43 -9.70 4.44
CA LEU A 26 -3.93 -10.67 3.47
C LEU A 26 -3.92 -12.11 3.99
N THR A 27 -3.20 -12.41 5.07
CA THR A 27 -3.18 -13.75 5.69
C THR A 27 -4.11 -13.88 6.89
N LEU A 28 -4.51 -12.79 7.53
CA LEU A 28 -5.48 -12.84 8.63
C LEU A 28 -6.86 -13.37 8.17
N PRO A 29 -7.60 -14.02 9.07
CA PRO A 29 -8.96 -14.48 8.79
C PRO A 29 -9.91 -13.28 8.62
N GLY A 30 -10.92 -13.43 7.76
CA GLY A 30 -11.95 -12.40 7.54
C GLY A 30 -11.86 -11.71 6.19
N THR A 31 -12.16 -10.41 6.14
CA THR A 31 -12.14 -9.63 4.89
C THR A 31 -11.07 -8.54 5.00
N PRO A 32 -9.97 -8.63 4.22
CA PRO A 32 -8.96 -7.59 4.20
C PRO A 32 -9.52 -6.30 3.59
N VAL A 33 -9.21 -5.16 4.21
CA VAL A 33 -9.56 -3.82 3.70
C VAL A 33 -8.28 -3.02 3.47
N SER A 34 -8.07 -2.63 2.21
CA SER A 34 -6.92 -1.86 1.75
C SER A 34 -7.37 -0.47 1.31
N TYR A 35 -6.63 0.56 1.72
CA TYR A 35 -6.79 1.90 1.17
C TYR A 35 -5.95 2.04 -0.11
N TYR A 36 -6.41 2.87 -1.05
CA TYR A 36 -5.72 2.98 -2.34
C TYR A 36 -4.29 3.49 -2.17
N GLY A 37 -3.36 2.91 -2.91
CA GLY A 37 -1.95 3.23 -2.82
C GLY A 37 -1.20 2.46 -1.73
N GLU A 38 -1.86 1.73 -0.83
CA GLU A 38 -1.18 0.84 0.13
C GLU A 38 -0.45 -0.32 -0.58
N GLU A 39 -1.00 -0.77 -1.71
CA GLU A 39 -0.46 -1.84 -2.55
C GLU A 39 0.85 -1.46 -3.26
N ILE A 40 1.06 -0.16 -3.53
CA ILE A 40 2.32 0.35 -4.10
C ILE A 40 3.18 1.05 -3.04
N GLY A 41 2.69 1.18 -1.80
CA GLY A 41 3.42 1.85 -0.74
C GLY A 41 3.48 3.38 -0.85
N MET A 42 2.42 4.00 -1.38
CA MET A 42 2.30 5.47 -1.45
C MET A 42 2.53 6.11 -0.08
N GLU A 43 3.23 7.24 -0.10
CA GLU A 43 3.48 8.11 1.05
C GLU A 43 2.52 9.30 1.05
N ASP A 44 2.42 9.97 2.19
CA ASP A 44 1.65 11.19 2.35
C ASP A 44 2.12 12.27 1.35
N ALA A 45 1.19 13.04 0.81
CA ALA A 45 1.49 14.12 -0.13
C ALA A 45 2.31 15.24 0.53
N THR A 46 3.08 15.98 -0.27
CA THR A 46 3.96 17.07 0.21
C THR A 46 3.29 18.45 0.14
N SER A 47 1.96 18.52 0.21
CA SER A 47 1.24 19.80 0.10
C SER A 47 1.61 20.73 1.25
N GLY A 48 1.98 21.98 0.95
CA GLY A 48 2.38 22.99 1.93
C GLY A 48 1.28 23.39 2.93
N ASN A 49 0.04 22.96 2.68
CA ASN A 49 -1.03 22.98 3.65
C ASN A 49 -1.23 21.56 4.19
N ALA A 50 -1.03 21.38 5.50
CA ALA A 50 -1.06 20.09 6.22
C ALA A 50 -2.44 19.39 6.27
N LEU A 51 -3.41 19.84 5.46
CA LEU A 51 -4.74 19.26 5.39
C LEU A 51 -4.77 18.25 4.25
N PHE A 52 -5.13 17.00 4.57
CA PHE A 52 -5.41 15.91 3.62
C PHE A 52 -4.20 15.29 2.91
N LEU A 53 -3.07 15.13 3.59
CA LEU A 53 -1.85 14.57 2.97
C LEU A 53 -2.06 13.12 2.50
N GLU A 54 -2.88 12.37 3.23
CA GLU A 54 -3.26 10.99 2.93
C GLU A 54 -4.12 10.87 1.65
N LYS A 55 -4.77 11.95 1.22
CA LYS A 55 -5.68 11.98 0.05
C LYS A 55 -4.97 12.38 -1.25
N GLY A 56 -3.64 12.31 -1.28
CA GLY A 56 -2.84 12.59 -2.46
C GLY A 56 -3.26 11.77 -3.69
N PRO A 57 -3.15 12.32 -4.91
CA PRO A 57 -3.55 11.59 -6.12
C PRO A 57 -2.75 10.29 -6.32
N MET A 58 -3.38 9.28 -6.93
CA MET A 58 -2.77 7.99 -7.21
C MET A 58 -1.58 8.11 -8.18
N GLN A 59 -0.53 7.32 -7.94
CA GLN A 59 0.72 7.36 -8.72
C GLN A 59 0.74 6.22 -9.77
N TRP A 60 0.29 6.51 -10.99
CA TRP A 60 0.18 5.53 -12.07
C TRP A 60 1.50 5.31 -12.80
N ASP A 61 2.19 6.38 -13.18
CA ASP A 61 3.44 6.34 -13.95
C ASP A 61 4.36 7.55 -13.65
N GLU A 62 5.42 7.72 -14.44
CA GLU A 62 6.42 8.79 -14.32
C GLU A 62 6.03 10.09 -15.06
N SER A 63 4.84 10.13 -15.69
CA SER A 63 4.41 11.28 -16.48
C SER A 63 3.94 12.44 -15.58
N LEU A 64 3.49 13.54 -16.22
CA LEU A 64 2.98 14.71 -15.50
C LEU A 64 1.91 14.29 -14.49
N HIS A 65 2.01 14.80 -13.27
CA HIS A 65 1.12 14.45 -12.16
C HIS A 65 0.98 12.93 -11.92
N ALA A 66 2.06 12.17 -12.17
CA ALA A 66 2.11 10.71 -12.05
C ALA A 66 1.05 9.96 -12.89
N GLY A 67 0.65 10.54 -14.03
CA GLY A 67 -0.39 9.98 -14.90
C GLY A 67 -1.81 10.12 -14.33
N PHE A 68 -1.98 10.86 -13.23
CA PHE A 68 -3.31 11.11 -12.66
C PHE A 68 -4.12 12.15 -13.44
N SER A 69 -3.45 13.15 -14.01
CA SER A 69 -4.09 14.26 -14.71
C SER A 69 -3.15 14.84 -15.78
N GLU A 70 -3.73 15.24 -16.91
CA GLU A 70 -3.05 16.00 -17.97
C GLU A 70 -3.24 17.53 -17.81
N GLY A 71 -4.00 17.95 -16.79
CA GLY A 71 -4.25 19.36 -16.50
C GLY A 71 -3.01 20.12 -16.02
N SER A 72 -3.12 21.44 -15.88
CA SER A 72 -2.02 22.30 -15.42
C SER A 72 -1.68 22.14 -13.93
N SER A 73 -2.65 21.72 -13.12
CA SER A 73 -2.47 21.44 -11.70
C SER A 73 -3.48 20.41 -11.19
N THR A 74 -3.14 19.79 -10.05
CA THR A 74 -4.02 18.90 -9.30
C THR A 74 -4.48 19.58 -8.01
N TRP A 75 -5.66 19.19 -7.51
CA TRP A 75 -6.25 19.73 -6.28
C TRP A 75 -5.40 19.47 -5.02
N ILE A 76 -4.60 18.39 -5.04
CA ILE A 76 -3.51 18.12 -4.10
C ILE A 76 -2.25 17.83 -4.91
N ALA A 77 -1.10 18.36 -4.47
CA ALA A 77 0.19 18.07 -5.08
C ALA A 77 0.55 16.59 -4.95
N VAL A 78 0.96 15.96 -6.05
CA VAL A 78 1.44 14.58 -6.05
C VAL A 78 2.76 14.50 -5.30
N ASN A 79 2.96 13.45 -4.49
CA ASN A 79 4.23 13.25 -3.80
C ASN A 79 5.38 13.07 -4.83
N PRO A 80 6.49 13.82 -4.72
CA PRO A 80 7.60 13.82 -5.68
C PRO A 80 8.28 12.46 -5.87
N ASN A 81 8.07 11.50 -4.95
CA ASN A 81 8.59 10.14 -5.08
C ASN A 81 7.95 9.33 -6.22
N TYR A 82 6.92 9.86 -6.91
CA TYR A 82 6.20 9.16 -7.98
C TYR A 82 7.08 8.70 -9.13
N GLN A 83 8.26 9.32 -9.32
CA GLN A 83 9.24 8.88 -10.32
C GLN A 83 9.85 7.50 -10.01
N ASN A 84 9.84 7.08 -8.74
CA ASN A 84 10.37 5.78 -8.31
C ASN A 84 9.26 4.86 -7.79
N VAL A 85 8.23 5.44 -7.18
CA VAL A 85 7.09 4.71 -6.59
C VAL A 85 5.87 4.99 -7.45
N ASN A 86 5.59 4.10 -8.40
CA ASN A 86 4.36 4.14 -9.18
C ASN A 86 3.98 2.74 -9.68
N VAL A 87 2.74 2.60 -10.16
CA VAL A 87 2.19 1.31 -10.64
C VAL A 87 3.00 0.77 -11.82
N LYS A 88 3.34 1.62 -12.80
CA LYS A 88 4.02 1.21 -14.03
C LYS A 88 5.40 0.61 -13.77
N ILE A 89 6.21 1.25 -12.93
CA ILE A 89 7.53 0.80 -12.51
C ILE A 89 7.38 -0.51 -11.73
N GLN A 90 6.53 -0.52 -10.69
CA GLN A 90 6.41 -1.70 -9.83
C GLN A 90 5.84 -2.92 -10.56
N GLN A 91 4.98 -2.74 -11.56
CA GLN A 91 4.49 -3.83 -12.40
C GLN A 91 5.63 -4.53 -13.16
N ASN A 92 6.66 -3.79 -13.57
CA ASN A 92 7.80 -4.34 -14.30
C ASN A 92 8.87 -4.97 -13.38
N HIS A 93 8.84 -4.66 -12.09
CA HIS A 93 9.81 -5.20 -11.12
C HIS A 93 9.22 -6.39 -10.35
N PRO A 94 9.77 -7.62 -10.48
CA PRO A 94 9.20 -8.80 -9.83
C PRO A 94 9.19 -8.70 -8.30
N ASN A 95 10.23 -8.11 -7.70
CA ASN A 95 10.35 -7.95 -6.25
C ASN A 95 9.71 -6.65 -5.71
N SER A 96 8.67 -6.14 -6.36
CA SER A 96 7.97 -4.92 -5.94
C SER A 96 6.88 -5.20 -4.90
N THR A 97 6.52 -4.17 -4.13
CA THR A 97 5.39 -4.21 -3.20
C THR A 97 4.09 -4.60 -3.91
N LEU A 98 3.86 -4.06 -5.11
CA LEU A 98 2.69 -4.37 -5.91
C LEU A 98 2.60 -5.84 -6.30
N ASN A 99 3.72 -6.43 -6.70
CA ASN A 99 3.74 -7.85 -7.11
C ASN A 99 3.58 -8.77 -5.90
N LEU A 100 4.21 -8.46 -4.77
CA LEU A 100 3.94 -9.16 -3.51
C LEU A 100 2.44 -9.09 -3.14
N TYR A 101 1.83 -7.91 -3.24
CA TYR A 101 0.41 -7.73 -2.95
C TYR A 101 -0.47 -8.58 -3.88
N ARG A 102 -0.16 -8.61 -5.18
CA ARG A 102 -0.86 -9.45 -6.17
C ARG A 102 -0.72 -10.94 -5.88
N GLU A 103 0.49 -11.39 -5.56
CA GLU A 103 0.76 -12.80 -5.23
C GLU A 103 0.01 -13.22 -3.96
N LEU A 104 0.05 -12.41 -2.90
CA LEU A 104 -0.70 -12.66 -1.67
C LEU A 104 -2.22 -12.70 -1.90
N ASN A 105 -2.75 -11.79 -2.72
CA ASN A 105 -4.17 -11.79 -3.07
C ASN A 105 -4.56 -13.01 -3.92
N SER A 106 -3.69 -13.43 -4.84
CA SER A 106 -3.86 -14.67 -5.60
C SER A 106 -3.82 -15.89 -4.67
N LEU A 107 -2.88 -15.94 -3.72
CA LEU A 107 -2.77 -17.00 -2.73
C LEU A 107 -4.03 -17.08 -1.86
N ARG A 108 -4.51 -15.94 -1.34
CA ARG A 108 -5.73 -15.88 -0.55
C ARG A 108 -6.96 -16.37 -1.33
N SER A 109 -7.07 -16.05 -2.61
CA SER A 109 -8.23 -16.45 -3.41
C SER A 109 -8.18 -17.91 -3.86
N SER A 110 -6.99 -18.50 -3.98
CA SER A 110 -6.80 -19.89 -4.40
C SER A 110 -6.75 -20.90 -3.24
N GLU A 111 -6.26 -20.49 -2.07
CA GLU A 111 -6.00 -21.41 -0.95
C GLU A 111 -7.11 -21.40 0.11
N LEU A 112 -7.78 -22.55 0.29
CA LEU A 112 -8.81 -22.74 1.32
C LEU A 112 -8.31 -22.45 2.75
N PRO A 113 -7.09 -22.85 3.16
CA PRO A 113 -6.60 -22.55 4.51
C PRO A 113 -6.55 -21.05 4.83
N ILE A 114 -6.27 -20.19 3.85
CA ILE A 114 -6.20 -18.74 4.07
C ILE A 114 -7.59 -18.11 4.00
N HIS A 115 -8.43 -18.53 3.04
CA HIS A 115 -9.76 -17.94 2.87
C HIS A 115 -10.75 -18.38 3.96
N ARG A 116 -10.70 -19.63 4.42
CA ARG A 116 -11.70 -20.22 5.33
C ARG A 116 -11.11 -21.13 6.41
N GLY A 117 -9.80 -21.31 6.44
CA GLY A 117 -9.15 -22.17 7.43
C GLY A 117 -9.19 -21.59 8.83
N TRP A 118 -8.73 -22.39 9.77
CA TRP A 118 -8.63 -22.01 11.17
C TRP A 118 -7.35 -21.22 11.39
N THR A 119 -7.43 -20.14 12.15
CA THR A 119 -6.25 -19.37 12.57
C THR A 119 -5.98 -19.67 14.03
N CYS A 120 -4.77 -20.15 14.32
CA CYS A 120 -4.31 -20.45 15.67
C CYS A 120 -3.06 -19.62 15.95
N TYR A 121 -3.11 -18.76 16.96
CA TYR A 121 -1.94 -18.02 17.43
C TYR A 121 -1.12 -18.89 18.37
N ILE A 122 0.18 -19.04 18.10
CA ILE A 122 1.04 -20.00 18.79
C ILE A 122 1.94 -19.27 19.79
N TRP A 123 2.57 -18.18 19.36
CA TRP A 123 3.61 -17.52 20.15
C TRP A 123 3.65 -16.02 19.86
N ASN A 124 3.78 -15.24 20.94
CA ASN A 124 3.94 -13.80 20.87
C ASN A 124 5.14 -13.40 21.73
N ASP A 125 6.16 -12.85 21.07
CA ASP A 125 7.32 -12.23 21.71
C ASP A 125 7.40 -10.75 21.28
N THR A 126 8.24 -9.99 21.97
CA THR A 126 8.60 -8.60 21.68
C THR A 126 8.99 -8.35 20.21
N ASN A 127 9.56 -9.33 19.52
CA ASN A 127 10.07 -9.17 18.16
C ASN A 127 9.32 -10.00 17.10
N VAL A 128 8.54 -11.01 17.49
CA VAL A 128 7.98 -12.00 16.56
C VAL A 128 6.54 -12.35 16.96
N PHE A 129 5.67 -12.33 15.95
CA PHE A 129 4.28 -12.77 16.04
C PHE A 129 4.10 -14.02 15.18
N VAL A 130 3.61 -15.12 15.78
CA VAL A 130 3.35 -16.41 15.11
C VAL A 130 1.91 -16.84 15.28
#